data_AF-A0AAU2JMT2-F1
#
_entry.id   AF-A0AAU2JMT2-F1
#
_cell.length_a   1.000
_cell.length_b   1.000
_cell.length_c   1.000
_cell.angle_alpha   90.00
_cell.angle_beta   90.00
_cell.angle_gamma   90.00
#
_symmetry.space_group_name_H-M   'P 1'
#
loop_
_entity.id
_entity.type
_entity.pdbx_description
1 polymer ?
#
loop_
_entity_poly.entity_id
_entity_poly.type
_entity_poly.pdbx_seq_one_letter_code
_entity_poly.pdbx_strand_id
1 'polypeptide(L)'
;MDPAVATASLALAALAGRPPVGVRQDLLYLLGVLACGEQDDVAEACLDVARQGVWLSYEELPAFETAGASAEAYEPLSCMDEQAERLAAYHRVYRDRLPYDLR
;
A
#
# COMPACT_ATOMS: atom_id res chain seq x y z
N MET A 1 11.96 -2.95 19.30
CA MET A 1 11.15 -2.77 18.08
C MET A 1 9.73 -3.09 18.46
N ASP A 2 8.80 -2.17 18.20
CA ASP A 2 7.38 -2.41 18.44
C ASP A 2 6.90 -3.60 17.57
N PRO A 3 6.07 -4.52 18.10
CA PRO A 3 5.56 -5.65 17.32
C PRO A 3 4.87 -5.25 16.01
N ALA A 4 4.17 -4.12 15.97
CA ALA A 4 3.52 -3.61 14.76
C ALA A 4 4.55 -3.21 13.69
N VAL A 5 5.57 -2.46 14.07
CA VAL A 5 6.66 -2.02 13.18
C VAL A 5 7.46 -3.22 12.65
N ALA A 6 7.71 -4.22 13.50
CA ALA A 6 8.34 -5.47 13.10
C ALA A 6 7.49 -6.22 12.05
N THR A 7 6.19 -6.26 12.26
CA THR A 7 5.22 -6.89 11.35
C THR A 7 5.15 -6.16 10.02
N ALA A 8 5.07 -4.82 10.03
CA ALA A 8 5.11 -4.00 8.81
C ALA A 8 6.40 -4.25 8.01
N SER A 9 7.55 -4.35 8.70
CA SER A 9 8.85 -4.62 8.07
C SER A 9 8.89 -6.00 7.41
N LEU A 10 8.34 -7.02 8.08
CA LEU A 10 8.22 -8.37 7.52
C LEU A 10 7.26 -8.42 6.33
N ALA A 11 6.11 -7.73 6.41
CA ALA A 11 5.15 -7.66 5.32
C ALA A 11 5.76 -7.00 4.08
N LEU A 12 6.47 -5.88 4.27
CA LEU A 12 7.17 -5.19 3.19
C LEU A 12 8.27 -6.06 2.55
N ALA A 13 9.07 -6.73 3.37
CA ALA A 13 10.10 -7.65 2.89
C ALA A 13 9.50 -8.84 2.12
N ALA A 14 8.37 -9.37 2.60
CA ALA A 14 7.65 -10.44 1.91
C ALA A 14 7.11 -9.96 0.56
N LEU A 15 6.51 -8.75 0.49
CA LEU A 15 6.05 -8.14 -0.76
C LEU A 15 7.18 -7.94 -1.78
N ALA A 16 8.36 -7.52 -1.32
CA ALA A 16 9.55 -7.40 -2.16
C ALA A 16 9.97 -8.74 -2.80
N GLY A 17 9.65 -9.86 -2.14
CA GLY A 17 9.82 -11.23 -2.67
C GLY A 17 8.80 -11.64 -3.73
N ARG A 18 7.86 -10.76 -4.11
CA ARG A 18 6.80 -11.00 -5.11
C ARG A 18 6.02 -12.30 -4.88
N PRO A 19 5.30 -12.43 -3.75
CA PRO A 19 4.55 -13.63 -3.44
C PRO A 19 3.34 -13.78 -4.38
N PRO A 20 2.62 -14.92 -4.34
CA PRO A 20 1.41 -15.13 -5.12
C PRO A 20 0.37 -14.03 -4.86
N VAL A 21 -0.47 -13.74 -5.85
CA VAL A 21 -1.40 -12.59 -5.86
C VAL A 21 -2.28 -12.51 -4.60
N GLY A 22 -2.87 -13.62 -4.17
CA GLY A 22 -3.71 -13.64 -2.96
C GLY A 22 -2.91 -13.25 -1.70
N VAL A 23 -1.67 -13.71 -1.59
CA VAL A 23 -0.77 -13.35 -0.48
C VAL A 23 -0.36 -11.88 -0.57
N ARG A 24 -0.15 -11.32 -1.78
CA ARG A 24 0.15 -9.89 -1.94
C ARG A 24 -0.99 -9.02 -1.43
N GLN A 25 -2.23 -9.36 -1.78
CA GLN A 25 -3.40 -8.63 -1.31
C GLN A 25 -3.45 -8.62 0.23
N ASP A 26 -3.33 -9.79 0.87
CA ASP A 26 -3.37 -9.90 2.34
C ASP A 26 -2.23 -9.10 3.02
N LEU A 27 -1.04 -9.12 2.42
CA LEU A 27 0.11 -8.37 2.94
C LEU A 27 -0.03 -6.86 2.76
N LEU A 28 -0.61 -6.40 1.65
CA LEU A 28 -0.90 -4.98 1.40
C LEU A 28 -1.98 -4.48 2.35
N TYR A 29 -3.06 -5.25 2.53
CA TYR A 29 -4.11 -4.95 3.51
C TYR A 29 -3.52 -4.81 4.92
N LEU A 30 -2.71 -5.78 5.34
CA LEU A 30 -2.05 -5.73 6.65
C LEU A 30 -1.16 -4.49 6.79
N LEU A 31 -0.41 -4.13 5.74
CA LEU A 31 0.44 -2.94 5.74
C LEU A 31 -0.40 -1.65 5.82
N GLY A 32 -1.53 -1.58 5.11
CA GLY A 32 -2.48 -0.47 5.16
C GLY A 32 -3.06 -0.29 6.57
N VAL A 33 -3.58 -1.36 7.18
CA VAL A 33 -4.12 -1.34 8.55
C VAL A 33 -3.10 -0.85 9.57
N LEU A 34 -1.83 -1.27 9.44
CA LEU A 34 -0.77 -0.87 10.36
C LEU A 34 -0.30 0.57 10.13
N ALA A 35 -0.21 1.02 8.88
CA ALA A 35 0.32 2.34 8.52
C ALA A 35 -0.71 3.47 8.54
N CYS A 36 -2.00 3.15 8.39
CA CYS A 36 -3.11 4.11 8.32
C CYS A 36 -4.12 3.95 9.48
N GLY A 37 -3.76 3.20 10.53
CA GLY A 37 -4.61 3.01 11.72
C GLY A 37 -4.70 4.24 12.63
N GLU A 38 -5.59 4.18 13.63
CA GLU A 38 -5.90 5.30 14.53
C GLU A 38 -4.87 5.56 15.66
N GLN A 39 -3.84 4.70 15.80
CA GLN A 39 -2.80 4.86 16.82
C GLN A 39 -1.63 5.65 16.24
N ASP A 40 -1.69 6.98 16.35
CA ASP A 40 -0.82 7.91 15.62
C ASP A 40 0.69 7.60 15.71
N ASP A 41 1.22 7.25 16.88
CA ASP A 41 2.65 6.99 17.07
C ASP A 41 3.13 5.68 16.42
N VAL A 42 2.35 4.62 16.56
CA VAL A 42 2.63 3.32 15.94
C VAL A 42 2.36 3.36 14.44
N ALA A 43 1.30 4.04 14.02
CA ALA A 43 0.92 4.21 12.63
C ALA A 43 1.97 5.00 11.86
N GLU A 44 2.48 6.12 12.41
CA GLU A 44 3.56 6.90 11.79
C GLU A 44 4.83 6.07 11.59
N ALA A 45 5.22 5.27 12.59
CA ALA A 45 6.37 4.38 12.47
C ALA A 45 6.17 3.25 11.44
N CYS A 46 4.95 2.73 11.30
CA CYS A 46 4.62 1.75 10.26
C CYS A 46 4.55 2.39 8.87
N LEU A 47 4.09 3.64 8.77
CA LEU A 47 4.08 4.42 7.55
C LEU A 47 5.50 4.71 7.05
N ASP A 48 6.44 4.98 7.96
CA ASP A 48 7.88 5.09 7.64
C ASP A 48 8.46 3.80 7.05
N VAL A 49 7.97 2.64 7.49
CA VAL A 49 8.32 1.37 6.86
C VAL A 49 7.71 1.29 5.47
N ALA A 50 6.41 1.55 5.32
CA ALA A 50 5.74 1.51 4.02
C ALA A 50 6.39 2.45 2.98
N ARG A 51 6.85 3.64 3.40
CA ARG A 51 7.60 4.59 2.56
C ARG A 51 8.83 3.97 1.90
N GLN A 52 9.53 3.05 2.58
CA GLN A 52 10.73 2.41 2.04
C GLN A 52 10.45 1.50 0.85
N GLY A 53 9.21 1.02 0.69
CA GLY A 53 8.78 0.21 -0.44
C GLY A 53 7.66 0.83 -1.25
N VAL A 54 7.59 2.16 -1.32
CA VAL A 54 6.56 2.90 -2.07
C VAL A 54 6.41 2.44 -3.53
N TRP A 55 7.49 1.99 -4.17
CA TRP A 55 7.46 1.40 -5.51
C TRP A 55 6.68 0.10 -5.61
N LEU A 56 6.67 -0.73 -4.57
CA LEU A 56 5.91 -1.98 -4.57
C LEU A 56 4.42 -1.68 -4.71
N SER A 57 3.91 -0.67 -3.99
CA SER A 57 2.53 -0.22 -4.12
C SER A 57 2.23 0.33 -5.53
N TYR A 58 3.12 1.16 -6.08
CA TYR A 58 2.95 1.69 -7.44
C TYR A 58 3.06 0.64 -8.55
N GLU A 59 3.73 -0.49 -8.31
CA GLU A 59 3.79 -1.61 -9.24
C GLU A 59 2.50 -2.45 -9.22
N GLU A 60 1.84 -2.57 -8.07
CA GLU A 60 0.58 -3.33 -7.94
C GLU A 60 -0.63 -2.54 -8.46
N LEU A 61 -0.60 -1.21 -8.35
CA LEU A 61 -1.64 -0.32 -8.86
C LEU A 61 -2.03 -0.62 -10.33
N PRO A 62 -1.11 -0.61 -11.31
CA PRO A 62 -1.42 -0.88 -12.72
C PRO A 62 -1.38 -2.38 -13.09
N ALA A 63 -1.13 -3.30 -12.15
CA ALA A 63 -1.03 -4.72 -12.46
C ALA A 63 -2.40 -5.32 -12.85
N PHE A 64 -3.48 -4.79 -12.27
CA PHE A 64 -4.88 -5.21 -12.51
C PHE A 64 -5.13 -6.73 -12.37
N GLU A 65 -4.22 -7.48 -11.74
CA GLU A 65 -4.36 -8.93 -11.56
C GLU A 65 -5.56 -9.25 -10.65
N THR A 66 -5.77 -8.41 -9.63
CA THR A 66 -7.02 -8.37 -8.85
C THR A 66 -7.35 -6.92 -8.49
N ALA A 67 -8.64 -6.57 -8.53
CA ALA A 67 -9.10 -5.26 -8.05
C ALA A 67 -8.76 -5.04 -6.56
N GLY A 68 -8.74 -6.12 -5.77
CA GLY A 68 -8.36 -6.10 -4.36
C GLY A 68 -6.93 -5.62 -4.16
N ALA A 69 -5.93 -6.29 -4.75
CA ALA A 69 -4.53 -5.89 -4.56
C ALA A 69 -4.24 -4.44 -4.97
N SER A 70 -4.87 -3.94 -6.05
CA SER A 70 -4.73 -2.54 -6.45
C SER A 70 -5.37 -1.57 -5.44
N ALA A 71 -6.51 -1.92 -4.84
CA ALA A 71 -7.13 -1.12 -3.79
C ALA A 71 -6.27 -1.11 -2.51
N GLU A 72 -5.78 -2.27 -2.08
CA GLU A 72 -4.91 -2.37 -0.90
C GLU A 72 -3.58 -1.65 -1.08
N ALA A 73 -3.03 -1.60 -2.31
CA ALA A 73 -1.83 -0.84 -2.62
C ALA A 73 -2.07 0.69 -2.58
N TYR A 74 -3.31 1.13 -2.80
CA TYR A 74 -3.68 2.55 -2.81
C TYR A 74 -3.69 3.14 -1.40
N GLU A 75 -4.24 2.42 -0.43
CA GLU A 75 -4.43 2.89 0.95
C GLU A 75 -3.15 3.46 1.58
N PRO A 76 -2.01 2.75 1.67
CA PRO A 76 -0.80 3.31 2.26
C PRO A 76 -0.26 4.52 1.48
N LEU A 77 -0.45 4.57 0.15
CA LEU A 77 -0.05 5.74 -0.65
C LEU A 77 -0.90 6.98 -0.33
N SER A 78 -2.19 6.78 0.00
CA SER A 78 -3.10 7.88 0.35
C SER A 78 -2.81 8.49 1.72
N CYS A 79 -2.12 7.75 2.59
CA CYS A 79 -1.64 8.23 3.89
C CYS A 79 -0.29 8.96 3.81
N MET A 80 0.36 8.99 2.64
CA MET A 80 1.64 9.66 2.41
C MET A 80 1.41 10.97 1.64
N ASP A 81 1.38 12.10 2.35
CA ASP A 81 1.18 13.43 1.75
C ASP A 81 2.14 13.70 0.58
N GLU A 82 3.39 13.25 0.68
CA GLU A 82 4.40 13.41 -0.37
C GLU A 82 4.08 12.67 -1.68
N GLN A 83 3.15 11.70 -1.65
CA GLN A 83 2.72 10.95 -2.83
C GLN A 83 1.49 11.55 -3.51
N ALA A 84 0.85 12.56 -2.93
CA ALA A 84 -0.43 13.11 -3.39
C ALA A 84 -0.42 13.50 -4.89
N GLU A 85 0.63 14.17 -5.37
CA GLU A 85 0.73 14.58 -6.78
C GLU A 85 0.87 13.37 -7.72
N ARG A 86 1.70 12.40 -7.34
CA ARG A 86 1.90 11.18 -8.15
C ARG A 86 0.63 10.33 -8.15
N LEU A 87 -0.07 10.22 -7.02
CA LEU A 87 -1.33 9.49 -6.91
C LEU A 87 -2.42 10.15 -7.76
N ALA A 88 -2.50 11.49 -7.78
CA ALA A 88 -3.40 12.23 -8.66
C ALA A 88 -3.07 12.03 -10.16
N ALA A 89 -1.78 11.95 -10.51
CA ALA A 89 -1.36 11.63 -11.88
C ALA A 89 -1.75 10.19 -12.26
N TYR A 90 -1.58 9.24 -11.34
CA TYR A 90 -2.03 7.85 -11.53
C TYR A 90 -3.54 7.77 -11.78
N HIS A 91 -4.34 8.43 -10.95
CA HIS A 91 -5.79 8.56 -11.13
C HIS A 91 -6.17 9.06 -12.51
N ARG A 92 -5.49 10.10 -12.99
CA ARG A 92 -5.76 10.68 -14.32
C ARG A 92 -5.47 9.68 -15.46
N VAL A 93 -4.39 8.90 -15.36
CA VAL A 93 -3.95 7.98 -16.41
C VAL A 93 -4.77 6.69 -16.42
N TYR A 94 -5.15 6.18 -15.25
CA TYR A 94 -5.78 4.87 -15.11
C TYR A 94 -7.27 4.91 -14.78
N ARG A 95 -7.89 6.10 -14.75
CA ARG A 95 -9.30 6.35 -14.39
C ARG A 95 -10.28 5.26 -14.84
N ASP A 96 -10.25 4.91 -16.12
CA ASP A 96 -11.22 3.96 -16.71
C ASP A 96 -11.04 2.52 -16.21
N ARG A 97 -9.89 2.21 -15.60
CA ARG A 97 -9.49 0.90 -15.09
C ARG A 97 -9.53 0.80 -13.56
N LEU A 98 -9.78 1.90 -12.86
CA LEU A 98 -9.87 1.88 -11.41
C LEU A 98 -11.16 1.16 -10.94
N PRO A 99 -11.11 0.50 -9.77
CA PRO A 99 -12.29 0.11 -9.01
C PRO A 99 -13.26 1.28 -8.82
N TYR A 100 -14.57 1.02 -8.71
CA TYR A 100 -15.61 2.06 -8.67
C TYR A 100 -15.43 3.05 -7.51
N ASP A 101 -14.99 2.56 -6.36
CA ASP A 101 -14.66 3.30 -5.14
C ASP A 101 -13.43 4.20 -5.28
N LEU A 102 -12.60 3.98 -6.29
CA LEU A 102 -11.39 4.75 -6.60
C LEU A 102 -11.51 5.58 -7.89
N ARG A 103 -12.69 5.68 -8.52
CA ARG A 103 -12.88 6.46 -9.77
C ARG A 103 -13.16 7.94 -9.56
#